data_AF-M0P5E1-F1
#
_entry.id   AF-M0P5E1-F1
#
_cell.length_a   1.000
_cell.length_b   1.000
_cell.length_c   1.000
_cell.angle_alpha   90.00
_cell.angle_beta   90.00
_cell.angle_gamma   90.00
#
_symmetry.space_group_name_H-M   'P 1'
#
loop_
_entity.id
_entity.type
_entity.pdbx_description
1 polymer ?
#
loop_
_entity_poly.entity_id
_entity_poly.type
_entity_poly.pdbx_seq_one_letter_code
_entity_poly.pdbx_strand_id
1 'polypeptide(L)'
;MDRRAFLLRGAGAAVCGGVAGCADLAGSGGTEGVAERDPPERPDELESEAVAAYVAAYEEVYAHNHHAAAGAVEVTVDAAATVDHVSGDDHYATAQHAGSVYYEDDGDRSVGELYADPVPYLVTPDRTLRLDVRRRTAGTDGSSDGTDGDSAPGEDRSSPPLGVRLLNVTEEARELALTVTRRSSGDDAEPGETVADLDVAVDPETAVEVRSITDLRGGYRVTARMEEDGVTGEGRINVGLPSADRGPNVDVALDGAGVSTRHLPSFEGV
;
A
#
# COMPACT_ATOMS: atom_id res chain seq x y z
N MET A 1 -5.86 -17.53 3.69
CA MET A 1 -4.64 -18.25 3.25
C MET A 1 -3.88 -18.79 4.46
N ASP A 2 -3.27 -19.96 4.32
CA ASP A 2 -2.53 -20.64 5.39
C ASP A 2 -1.17 -19.94 5.61
N ARG A 3 -1.06 -19.15 6.69
CA ARG A 3 0.11 -18.31 7.02
C ARG A 3 1.43 -19.09 7.15
N ARG A 4 1.37 -20.42 7.18
CA ARG A 4 2.51 -21.34 7.30
C ARG A 4 3.10 -21.78 5.96
N ALA A 5 2.41 -21.59 4.84
CA ALA A 5 2.92 -22.02 3.53
C ALA A 5 4.04 -21.11 2.98
N PHE A 6 4.15 -19.89 3.49
CA PHE A 6 5.17 -18.88 3.13
C PHE A 6 6.61 -19.36 3.43
N LEU A 7 6.83 -20.06 4.55
CA LEU A 7 8.17 -20.48 4.98
C LEU A 7 8.76 -21.67 4.20
N LEU A 8 7.97 -22.36 3.37
CA LEU A 8 8.42 -23.58 2.69
C LEU A 8 8.84 -23.37 1.22
N ARG A 9 8.61 -22.18 0.65
CA ARG A 9 8.92 -21.91 -0.77
C ARG A 9 10.27 -21.24 -1.02
N GLY A 10 10.95 -20.75 0.02
CA GLY A 10 12.28 -20.13 -0.05
C GLY A 10 13.45 -21.09 -0.34
N ALA A 11 13.18 -22.37 -0.56
CA ALA A 11 14.19 -23.38 -0.88
C ALA A 11 13.90 -24.06 -2.23
N GLY A 12 14.12 -23.37 -3.35
CA GLY A 12 14.15 -24.05 -4.65
C GLY A 12 14.13 -23.18 -5.91
N ALA A 13 15.34 -22.89 -6.43
CA ALA A 13 15.72 -22.59 -7.83
C ALA A 13 15.18 -21.29 -8.50
N ALA A 14 15.93 -20.50 -9.28
CA ALA A 14 17.36 -20.43 -9.64
C ALA A 14 17.64 -19.13 -10.47
N VAL A 15 18.72 -18.42 -10.11
CA VAL A 15 19.73 -17.75 -10.96
C VAL A 15 19.30 -16.66 -11.96
N CYS A 16 19.71 -15.40 -11.68
CA CYS A 16 20.51 -14.56 -12.58
C CYS A 16 21.21 -13.40 -11.82
N GLY A 17 22.53 -13.53 -11.63
CA GLY A 17 23.51 -12.42 -11.70
C GLY A 17 23.50 -11.28 -10.68
N GLY A 18 24.06 -11.52 -9.49
CA GLY A 18 24.58 -10.45 -8.62
C GLY A 18 25.87 -10.93 -7.95
N VAL A 19 27.00 -10.33 -8.29
CA VAL A 19 28.31 -10.66 -7.73
C VAL A 19 28.33 -10.31 -6.24
N ALA A 20 28.35 -11.34 -5.41
CA ALA A 20 28.59 -11.25 -3.98
C ALA A 20 30.00 -10.69 -3.73
N GLY A 21 30.08 -9.44 -3.27
CA GLY A 21 31.26 -8.90 -2.62
C GLY A 21 31.31 -9.41 -1.19
N CYS A 22 32.01 -10.52 -0.95
CA CYS A 22 32.46 -10.87 0.38
C CYS A 22 33.55 -9.86 0.79
N ALA A 23 33.22 -8.91 1.66
CA ALA A 23 34.21 -8.04 2.31
C ALA A 23 34.30 -8.39 3.81
N ASP A 24 35.45 -9.01 4.14
CA ASP A 24 36.20 -9.00 5.38
C ASP A 24 35.51 -9.09 6.75
N LEU A 25 35.51 -10.32 7.30
CA LEU A 25 35.58 -10.60 8.72
C LEU A 25 37.00 -10.32 9.26
N ALA A 26 37.30 -9.07 9.64
CA ALA A 26 38.38 -8.75 10.59
C ALA A 26 38.33 -7.27 11.03
N GLY A 27 37.61 -6.97 12.11
CA GLY A 27 37.61 -5.66 12.74
C GLY A 27 37.08 -5.71 14.16
N SER A 28 37.97 -5.67 15.13
CA SER A 28 37.71 -5.72 16.56
C SER A 28 36.93 -4.50 17.08
N GLY A 29 35.78 -4.73 17.71
CA GLY A 29 35.26 -3.88 18.79
C GLY A 29 34.44 -2.67 18.39
N GLY A 30 33.34 -2.88 17.68
CA GLY A 30 32.25 -1.91 17.55
C GLY A 30 31.00 -2.63 17.05
N THR A 31 29.84 -2.35 17.65
CA THR A 31 28.52 -2.69 17.12
C THR A 31 28.33 -1.91 15.81
N GLU A 32 28.92 -2.39 14.73
CA GLU A 32 28.82 -1.73 13.42
C GLU A 32 27.53 -2.21 12.78
N GLY A 33 26.53 -1.32 12.73
CA GLY A 33 25.24 -1.60 12.07
C GLY A 33 25.42 -1.91 10.58
N VAL A 34 24.37 -2.46 9.96
CA VAL A 34 24.34 -2.68 8.52
C VAL A 34 24.39 -1.35 7.77
N ALA A 35 25.17 -1.28 6.70
CA ALA A 35 25.28 -0.08 5.88
C ALA A 35 23.99 0.18 5.07
N GLU A 36 23.70 1.46 4.84
CA GLU A 36 22.69 1.90 3.88
C GLU A 36 23.10 1.55 2.44
N ARG A 37 22.12 1.32 1.57
CA ARG A 37 22.26 1.00 0.14
C ARG A 37 21.86 2.20 -0.71
N ASP A 38 22.48 2.35 -1.86
CA ASP A 38 22.06 3.36 -2.84
C ASP A 38 20.69 3.01 -3.45
N PRO A 39 19.82 4.01 -3.72
CA PRO A 39 18.57 3.78 -4.44
C PRO A 39 18.82 3.17 -5.84
N PRO A 40 17.90 2.33 -6.36
CA PRO A 40 18.04 1.77 -7.69
C PRO A 40 17.98 2.87 -8.76
N GLU A 41 18.66 2.65 -9.88
CA GLU A 41 18.59 3.52 -11.05
C GLU A 41 17.19 3.46 -11.67
N ARG A 42 16.65 4.62 -12.07
CA ARG A 42 15.37 4.70 -12.77
C ARG A 42 15.52 4.05 -14.15
N PRO A 43 14.56 3.24 -14.61
CA PRO A 43 14.61 2.70 -15.96
C PRO A 43 14.55 3.82 -17.01
N ASP A 44 15.37 3.70 -18.05
CA ASP A 44 15.40 4.65 -19.17
C ASP A 44 14.07 4.69 -19.93
N GLU A 45 13.38 3.55 -20.00
CA GLU A 45 12.07 3.38 -20.62
C GLU A 45 11.06 2.96 -19.56
N LEU A 46 9.98 3.73 -19.43
CA LEU A 46 8.92 3.48 -18.44
C LEU A 46 7.90 2.46 -18.97
N GLU A 47 8.37 1.25 -19.29
CA GLU A 47 7.48 0.13 -19.57
C GLU A 47 6.95 -0.46 -18.25
N SER A 48 5.69 -0.94 -18.22
CA SER A 48 5.05 -1.35 -16.97
C SER A 48 5.81 -2.43 -16.18
N GLU A 49 6.45 -3.37 -16.87
CA GLU A 49 7.29 -4.40 -16.24
C GLU A 49 8.56 -3.81 -15.61
N ALA A 50 9.22 -2.90 -16.34
CA ALA A 50 10.41 -2.20 -15.85
C ALA A 50 10.08 -1.31 -14.64
N VAL A 51 8.93 -0.61 -14.68
CA VAL A 51 8.44 0.19 -13.56
C VAL A 51 8.10 -0.68 -12.35
N ALA A 52 7.43 -1.82 -12.53
CA ALA A 52 7.14 -2.73 -11.43
C ALA A 52 8.43 -3.25 -10.77
N ALA A 53 9.42 -3.69 -11.57
CA ALA A 53 10.71 -4.15 -11.05
C ALA A 53 11.46 -3.03 -10.32
N TYR A 54 11.46 -1.81 -10.89
CA TYR A 54 12.06 -0.62 -10.28
C TYR A 54 11.42 -0.28 -8.94
N VAL A 55 10.09 -0.22 -8.87
CA VAL A 55 9.35 0.11 -7.63
C VAL A 55 9.56 -0.95 -6.55
N ALA A 56 9.62 -2.23 -6.92
CA ALA A 56 9.96 -3.31 -5.98
C ALA A 56 11.36 -3.11 -5.39
N ALA A 57 12.38 -2.90 -6.24
CA ALA A 57 13.74 -2.64 -5.77
C ALA A 57 13.84 -1.36 -4.93
N TYR A 58 13.07 -0.33 -5.29
CA TYR A 58 13.04 0.93 -4.54
C TYR A 58 12.46 0.73 -3.14
N GLU A 59 11.34 0.00 -3.00
CA GLU A 59 10.75 -0.30 -1.70
C GLU A 59 11.65 -1.20 -0.84
N GLU A 60 12.36 -2.16 -1.44
CA GLU A 60 13.35 -2.99 -0.73
C GLU A 60 14.45 -2.10 -0.12
N VAL A 61 15.07 -1.24 -0.93
CA VAL A 61 16.13 -0.34 -0.48
C VAL A 61 15.61 0.67 0.55
N TYR A 62 14.41 1.22 0.35
CA TYR A 62 13.79 2.13 1.30
C TYR A 62 13.61 1.49 2.67
N ALA A 63 13.02 0.28 2.73
CA ALA A 63 12.80 -0.45 3.97
C ALA A 63 14.13 -0.88 4.62
N HIS A 64 15.11 -1.33 3.82
CA HIS A 64 16.45 -1.63 4.30
C HIS A 64 17.08 -0.41 4.97
N ASN A 65 17.12 0.72 4.28
CA ASN A 65 17.78 1.94 4.75
C ASN A 65 17.09 2.51 5.98
N HIS A 66 15.76 2.42 6.08
CA HIS A 66 15.03 2.82 7.28
C HIS A 66 15.52 2.08 8.53
N HIS A 67 15.75 0.77 8.43
CA HIS A 67 16.23 -0.06 9.53
C HIS A 67 17.74 0.05 9.76
N ALA A 68 18.53 0.17 8.68
CA ALA A 68 19.95 0.46 8.75
C ALA A 68 20.23 1.75 9.53
N ALA A 69 19.51 2.83 9.19
CA ALA A 69 19.59 4.12 9.88
C ALA A 69 19.11 4.05 11.35
N ALA A 70 18.22 3.10 11.66
CA ALA A 70 17.78 2.82 13.03
C ALA A 70 18.78 1.97 13.83
N GLY A 71 19.93 1.58 13.26
CA GLY A 71 20.98 0.83 13.93
C GLY A 71 20.80 -0.68 13.89
N ALA A 72 20.05 -1.21 12.93
CA ALA A 72 19.98 -2.66 12.72
C ALA A 72 21.37 -3.22 12.38
N VAL A 73 21.68 -4.42 12.85
CA VAL A 73 22.93 -5.13 12.54
C VAL A 73 22.80 -6.09 11.36
N GLU A 74 21.56 -6.50 11.06
CA GLU A 74 21.23 -7.36 9.92
C GLU A 74 19.80 -7.03 9.48
N VAL A 75 19.61 -6.87 8.16
CA VAL A 75 18.31 -6.57 7.54
C VAL A 75 18.18 -7.41 6.27
N THR A 76 17.10 -8.19 6.20
CA THR A 76 16.69 -8.90 4.99
C THR A 76 15.30 -8.41 4.63
N VAL A 77 15.14 -7.89 3.41
CA VAL A 77 13.86 -7.42 2.88
C VAL A 77 13.67 -8.01 1.50
N ASP A 78 12.48 -8.51 1.23
CA ASP A 78 12.00 -8.87 -0.09
C ASP A 78 10.78 -8.00 -0.40
N ALA A 79 10.75 -7.41 -1.60
CA ALA A 79 9.66 -6.55 -2.05
C ALA A 79 9.11 -6.98 -3.41
N ALA A 80 7.81 -6.77 -3.60
CA ALA A 80 7.12 -6.97 -4.87
C ALA A 80 6.26 -5.75 -5.19
N ALA A 81 6.08 -5.45 -6.48
CA ALA A 81 5.22 -4.36 -6.91
C ALA A 81 4.40 -4.73 -8.15
N THR A 82 3.25 -4.07 -8.29
CA THR A 82 2.38 -4.17 -9.46
C THR A 82 2.09 -2.77 -9.99
N VAL A 83 2.12 -2.59 -11.32
CA VAL A 83 1.57 -1.38 -11.95
C VAL A 83 0.05 -1.51 -11.97
N ASP A 84 -0.62 -0.58 -11.30
CA ASP A 84 -2.08 -0.57 -11.14
C ASP A 84 -2.75 0.22 -12.27
N HIS A 85 -2.08 1.25 -12.79
CA HIS A 85 -2.62 2.11 -13.85
C HIS A 85 -1.53 2.91 -14.55
N VAL A 86 -1.77 3.24 -15.83
CA VAL A 86 -0.92 4.12 -16.64
C VAL A 86 -1.79 5.23 -17.23
N SER A 87 -1.37 6.48 -17.07
CA SER A 87 -2.02 7.68 -17.62
C SER A 87 -1.00 8.56 -18.33
N GLY A 88 -0.96 8.51 -19.66
CA GLY A 88 0.15 9.12 -20.40
C GLY A 88 1.48 8.46 -20.03
N ASP A 89 2.44 9.25 -19.57
CA ASP A 89 3.75 8.78 -19.11
C ASP A 89 3.79 8.45 -17.59
N ASP A 90 2.69 8.69 -16.89
CA ASP A 90 2.58 8.49 -15.45
C ASP A 90 2.16 7.05 -15.12
N HIS A 91 2.95 6.41 -14.27
CA HIS A 91 2.77 5.02 -13.86
C HIS A 91 2.44 4.96 -12.37
N TYR A 92 1.23 4.54 -12.06
CA TYR A 92 0.79 4.27 -10.70
C TYR A 92 1.07 2.82 -10.37
N ALA A 93 1.81 2.59 -9.29
CA ALA A 93 2.17 1.25 -8.84
C ALA A 93 1.90 1.09 -7.34
N THR A 94 1.79 -0.16 -6.89
CA THR A 94 1.69 -0.49 -5.47
C THR A 94 2.76 -1.51 -5.13
N ALA A 95 3.56 -1.20 -4.11
CA ALA A 95 4.59 -2.09 -3.57
C ALA A 95 4.15 -2.70 -2.24
N GLN A 96 4.69 -3.88 -1.92
CA GLN A 96 4.61 -4.50 -0.61
C GLN A 96 5.94 -5.20 -0.31
N HIS A 97 6.37 -5.17 0.94
CA HIS A 97 7.59 -5.85 1.38
C HIS A 97 7.37 -6.67 2.65
N ALA A 98 8.20 -7.69 2.82
CA ALA A 98 8.31 -8.51 4.01
C ALA A 98 9.77 -8.85 4.28
N GLY A 99 10.10 -9.28 5.49
CA GLY A 99 11.49 -9.56 5.83
C GLY A 99 11.76 -9.79 7.31
N SER A 100 13.02 -9.62 7.69
CA SER A 100 13.46 -9.71 9.07
C SER A 100 14.51 -8.65 9.38
N VAL A 101 14.51 -8.19 10.62
CA VAL A 101 15.47 -7.22 11.15
C VAL A 101 16.04 -7.69 12.47
N TYR A 102 17.31 -7.39 12.69
CA TYR A 102 18.01 -7.69 13.93
C TYR A 102 18.62 -6.43 14.51
N TYR A 103 18.43 -6.24 15.82
CA TYR A 103 19.11 -5.21 16.60
C TYR A 103 19.88 -5.86 17.75
N GLU A 104 21.02 -5.28 18.08
CA GLU A 104 21.82 -5.67 19.23
C GLU A 104 21.90 -4.50 20.22
N ASP A 105 21.55 -4.77 21.47
CA ASP A 105 21.62 -3.81 22.58
C ASP A 105 22.25 -4.52 23.78
N ASP A 106 23.36 -3.98 24.31
CA ASP A 106 24.12 -4.54 25.44
C ASP A 106 24.45 -6.06 25.34
N GLY A 107 24.60 -6.59 24.12
CA GLY A 107 24.90 -8.00 23.85
C GLY A 107 23.66 -8.91 23.77
N ASP A 108 22.47 -8.36 23.98
CA ASP A 108 21.20 -9.04 23.71
C ASP A 108 20.77 -8.79 22.25
N ARG A 109 20.37 -9.86 21.57
CA ARG A 109 19.91 -9.82 20.17
C ARG A 109 18.39 -9.89 20.13
N SER A 110 17.76 -8.88 19.53
CA SER A 110 16.34 -8.88 19.23
C SER A 110 16.11 -9.19 17.74
N VAL A 111 15.02 -9.92 17.46
CA VAL A 111 14.59 -10.26 16.10
C VAL A 111 13.19 -9.71 15.89
N GLY A 112 13.00 -8.96 14.81
CA GLY A 112 11.70 -8.49 14.36
C GLY A 112 11.34 -9.08 13.00
N GLU A 113 10.09 -9.49 12.84
CA GLU A 113 9.51 -9.75 11.52
C GLU A 113 9.06 -8.42 10.90
N LEU A 114 9.39 -8.22 9.62
CA LEU A 114 8.96 -7.06 8.84
C LEU A 114 7.80 -7.47 7.96
N TYR A 115 6.72 -6.68 8.00
CA TYR A 115 5.63 -6.78 7.06
C TYR A 115 5.01 -5.39 6.88
N ALA A 116 4.98 -4.92 5.64
CA ALA A 116 4.32 -3.67 5.32
C ALA A 116 2.97 -3.87 4.66
N ASP A 117 2.02 -3.03 5.06
CA ASP A 117 0.81 -2.79 4.28
C ASP A 117 1.17 -2.20 2.90
N PRO A 118 0.36 -2.43 1.86
CA PRO A 118 0.66 -1.97 0.50
C PRO A 118 0.86 -0.45 0.41
N VAL A 119 1.95 -0.02 -0.24
CA VAL A 119 2.37 1.37 -0.38
C VAL A 119 2.18 1.83 -1.83
N PRO A 120 1.44 2.92 -2.09
CA PRO A 120 1.28 3.45 -3.44
C PRO A 120 2.48 4.30 -3.88
N TYR A 121 2.75 4.22 -5.17
CA TYR A 121 3.80 4.93 -5.88
C TYR A 121 3.24 5.63 -7.12
N LEU A 122 3.83 6.78 -7.45
CA LEU A 122 3.73 7.40 -8.76
C LEU A 122 5.14 7.51 -9.35
N VAL A 123 5.34 6.90 -10.53
CA VAL A 123 6.57 7.01 -11.31
C VAL A 123 6.26 7.82 -12.56
N THR A 124 6.93 8.95 -12.72
CA THR A 124 6.86 9.80 -13.91
C THR A 124 8.26 9.86 -14.55
N PRO A 125 8.40 10.42 -15.77
CA PRO A 125 9.72 10.63 -16.37
C PRO A 125 10.68 11.41 -15.46
N ASP A 126 10.15 12.38 -14.72
CA ASP A 126 10.95 13.31 -13.94
C ASP A 126 11.13 12.88 -12.48
N ARG A 127 10.16 12.17 -11.88
CA ARG A 127 10.20 11.85 -10.45
C ARG A 127 9.63 10.49 -10.07
N THR A 128 9.99 10.05 -8.87
CA THR A 128 9.44 8.87 -8.21
C THR A 128 8.89 9.33 -6.87
N LEU A 129 7.58 9.21 -6.70
CA LEU A 129 6.88 9.59 -5.48
C LEU A 129 6.39 8.32 -4.78
N ARG A 130 6.90 8.09 -3.57
CA ARG A 130 6.40 7.09 -2.62
C ARG A 130 5.41 7.79 -1.69
N LEU A 131 4.14 7.42 -1.73
CA LEU A 131 3.12 8.11 -0.95
C LEU A 131 3.04 7.56 0.48
N ASP A 132 3.16 8.46 1.46
CA ASP A 132 2.88 8.12 2.85
C ASP A 132 1.39 7.86 3.06
N VAL A 133 1.06 6.70 3.64
CA VAL A 133 -0.33 6.25 3.81
C VAL A 133 -0.80 6.44 5.25
N ARG A 134 -1.75 7.34 5.46
CA ARG A 134 -2.52 7.44 6.71
C ARG A 134 -3.71 6.51 6.68
N ARG A 135 -3.90 5.74 7.74
CA ARG A 135 -4.97 4.73 7.81
C ARG A 135 -6.01 5.15 8.84
N ARG A 136 -7.28 5.11 8.44
CA ARG A 136 -8.41 5.33 9.35
C ARG A 136 -9.49 4.28 9.15
N THR A 137 -10.19 3.94 10.22
CA THR A 137 -11.34 3.04 10.18
C THR A 137 -12.60 3.84 9.87
N ALA A 138 -13.46 3.32 9.00
CA ALA A 138 -14.76 3.94 8.74
C ALA A 138 -15.57 4.03 10.06
N GLY A 139 -15.99 5.24 10.44
CA GLY A 139 -16.85 5.48 11.61
C GLY A 139 -16.20 6.08 12.87
N THR A 140 -14.91 6.41 12.86
CA THR A 140 -14.23 6.96 14.07
C THR A 140 -14.28 8.49 14.18
N ASP A 141 -14.63 9.21 13.11
CA ASP A 141 -14.51 10.68 13.08
C ASP A 141 -15.72 11.44 13.66
N GLY A 142 -16.48 10.82 14.57
CA GLY A 142 -17.69 11.44 15.15
C GLY A 142 -18.09 11.02 16.56
N SER A 143 -17.34 10.13 17.23
CA SER A 143 -17.72 9.66 18.57
C SER A 143 -16.55 9.79 19.54
N SER A 144 -16.42 10.98 20.13
CA SER A 144 -15.78 11.11 21.43
C SER A 144 -16.71 10.53 22.50
N ASP A 145 -16.78 9.20 22.59
CA ASP A 145 -17.19 8.54 23.82
C ASP A 145 -16.34 7.29 23.97
N GLY A 146 -15.46 7.34 24.98
CA GLY A 146 -14.54 6.28 25.29
C GLY A 146 -15.29 4.99 25.58
N THR A 147 -14.95 3.94 24.85
CA THR A 147 -15.10 2.57 25.31
C THR A 147 -13.99 1.78 24.65
N ASP A 148 -13.03 1.36 25.47
CA ASP A 148 -12.04 0.35 25.17
C ASP A 148 -12.76 -0.92 24.72
N GLY A 149 -12.90 -1.08 23.41
CA GLY A 149 -13.45 -2.26 22.76
C GLY A 149 -12.32 -3.23 22.43
N ASP A 150 -11.90 -3.97 23.46
CA ASP A 150 -11.08 -5.18 23.36
C ASP A 150 -11.62 -6.11 22.26
N SER A 151 -11.06 -5.99 21.06
CA SER A 151 -11.35 -6.91 19.96
C SER A 151 -10.40 -8.08 20.07
N ALA A 152 -10.87 -9.13 20.74
CA ALA A 152 -10.18 -10.39 20.91
C ALA A 152 -9.59 -10.92 19.58
N PRO A 153 -8.36 -11.44 19.57
CA PRO A 153 -7.73 -11.97 18.36
C PRO A 153 -8.28 -13.37 18.10
N GLY A 154 -9.38 -13.48 17.33
CA GLY A 154 -9.87 -14.80 16.96
C GLY A 154 -11.32 -14.86 16.50
N GLU A 155 -11.64 -14.22 15.38
CA GLU A 155 -12.74 -14.71 14.54
C GLU A 155 -12.28 -14.66 13.07
N ASP A 156 -12.38 -15.80 12.40
CA ASP A 156 -12.10 -16.01 10.98
C ASP A 156 -12.97 -15.08 10.11
N ARG A 157 -12.52 -13.83 9.94
CA ARG A 157 -13.04 -12.94 8.90
C ARG A 157 -12.56 -13.49 7.55
N SER A 158 -13.36 -14.40 6.99
CA SER A 158 -13.05 -15.13 5.76
C SER A 158 -12.97 -14.27 4.48
N SER A 159 -13.11 -12.95 4.58
CA SER A 159 -12.91 -12.00 3.47
C SER A 159 -12.45 -10.66 4.05
N PRO A 160 -11.40 -10.02 3.48
CA PRO A 160 -11.03 -8.68 3.91
C PRO A 160 -12.16 -7.70 3.60
N PRO A 161 -12.47 -6.76 4.51
CA PRO A 161 -13.54 -5.80 4.31
C PRO A 161 -13.17 -4.83 3.18
N LEU A 162 -14.18 -4.21 2.55
CA LEU A 162 -13.98 -3.18 1.54
C LEU A 162 -13.14 -2.04 2.12
N GLY A 163 -12.00 -1.76 1.48
CA GLY A 163 -11.18 -0.59 1.75
C GLY A 163 -11.05 0.29 0.50
N VAL A 164 -11.00 1.61 0.70
CA VAL A 164 -10.76 2.61 -0.35
C VAL A 164 -9.55 3.42 0.04
N ARG A 165 -8.57 3.54 -0.86
CA ARG A 165 -7.38 4.37 -0.67
C ARG A 165 -7.44 5.58 -1.61
N LEU A 166 -7.37 6.76 -1.03
CA LEU A 166 -7.43 8.06 -1.70
C LEU A 166 -6.00 8.57 -1.81
N LEU A 167 -5.54 8.80 -3.03
CA LEU A 167 -4.18 9.24 -3.37
C LEU A 167 -4.26 10.68 -3.85
N ASN A 168 -3.51 11.56 -3.21
CA ASN A 168 -3.29 12.92 -3.69
C ASN A 168 -1.86 13.02 -4.22
N VAL A 169 -1.70 13.03 -5.54
CA VAL A 169 -0.37 13.21 -6.17
C VAL A 169 -0.10 14.67 -6.55
N THR A 170 -0.99 15.58 -6.14
CA THR A 170 -0.85 17.02 -6.35
C THR A 170 -0.08 17.67 -5.19
N GLU A 171 0.41 18.88 -5.43
CA GLU A 171 1.20 19.67 -4.47
C GLU A 171 0.33 20.42 -3.45
N GLU A 172 -0.99 20.32 -3.56
CA GLU A 172 -1.95 21.02 -2.70
C GLU A 172 -2.80 20.04 -1.90
N ALA A 173 -3.20 20.42 -0.69
CA ALA A 173 -4.11 19.63 0.12
C ALA A 173 -5.49 19.61 -0.54
N ARG A 174 -6.13 18.44 -0.57
CA ARG A 174 -7.45 18.26 -1.20
C ARG A 174 -8.41 17.56 -0.27
N GLU A 175 -9.70 17.89 -0.40
CA GLU A 175 -10.78 17.20 0.29
C GLU A 175 -11.63 16.43 -0.73
N LEU A 176 -11.87 15.15 -0.46
CA LEU A 176 -12.79 14.34 -1.28
C LEU A 176 -14.01 13.92 -0.47
N ALA A 177 -15.18 14.06 -1.08
CA ALA A 177 -16.40 13.41 -0.62
C ALA A 177 -16.44 11.98 -1.18
N LEU A 178 -16.28 11.00 -0.29
CA LEU A 178 -16.33 9.57 -0.59
C LEU A 178 -17.69 8.99 -0.19
N THR A 179 -18.45 8.52 -1.18
CA THR A 179 -19.71 7.82 -0.97
C THR A 179 -19.60 6.37 -1.46
N VAL A 180 -20.00 5.42 -0.62
CA VAL A 180 -20.08 4.00 -0.96
C VAL A 180 -21.53 3.52 -0.82
N THR A 181 -22.09 2.99 -1.91
CA THR A 181 -23.46 2.48 -1.95
C THR A 181 -23.50 1.00 -2.29
N ARG A 182 -24.31 0.22 -1.57
CA ARG A 182 -24.57 -1.19 -1.87
C ARG A 182 -25.55 -1.28 -3.04
N ARG A 183 -25.18 -2.02 -4.09
CA ARG A 183 -26.06 -2.20 -5.25
C ARG A 183 -27.14 -3.23 -4.93
N SER A 184 -28.39 -2.90 -5.23
CA SER A 184 -29.47 -3.88 -5.30
C SER A 184 -29.19 -4.90 -6.41
N SER A 185 -29.52 -6.16 -6.18
CA SER A 185 -29.37 -7.26 -7.15
C SER A 185 -30.56 -7.39 -8.11
N GLY A 186 -31.53 -6.46 -8.06
CA GLY A 186 -32.68 -6.40 -8.98
C GLY A 186 -32.54 -5.33 -10.06
N ASP A 187 -33.22 -5.52 -11.19
CA ASP A 187 -33.31 -4.55 -12.30
C ASP A 187 -34.09 -3.26 -11.93
N ASP A 188 -34.71 -3.21 -10.75
CA ASP A 188 -35.32 -2.00 -10.24
C ASP A 188 -34.25 -1.03 -9.70
N ALA A 189 -34.17 0.13 -10.36
CA ALA A 189 -33.22 1.21 -10.11
C ALA A 189 -33.50 1.99 -8.81
N GLU A 190 -33.88 1.30 -7.73
CA GLU A 190 -33.89 1.91 -6.41
C GLU A 190 -32.46 2.33 -6.05
N PRO A 191 -32.25 3.54 -5.50
CA PRO A 191 -30.93 3.96 -5.06
C PRO A 191 -30.43 2.97 -4.02
N GLY A 192 -29.22 2.46 -4.24
CA GLY A 192 -28.57 1.53 -3.33
C GLY A 192 -28.44 2.10 -1.91
N GLU A 193 -28.46 1.24 -0.91
CA GLU A 193 -28.23 1.62 0.50
C GLU A 193 -26.85 2.29 0.64
N THR A 194 -26.80 3.48 1.25
CA THR A 194 -25.53 4.15 1.53
C THR A 194 -24.87 3.50 2.73
N VAL A 195 -23.65 3.00 2.52
CA VAL A 195 -22.86 2.25 3.50
C VAL A 195 -21.78 3.13 4.13
N ALA A 196 -21.25 4.09 3.37
CA ALA A 196 -20.38 5.13 3.87
C ALA A 196 -20.60 6.43 3.11
N ASP A 197 -20.49 7.54 3.82
CA ASP A 197 -20.49 8.90 3.29
C ASP A 197 -19.52 9.71 4.15
N LEU A 198 -18.37 10.08 3.59
CA LEU A 198 -17.22 10.60 4.34
C LEU A 198 -16.55 11.71 3.58
N ASP A 199 -16.25 12.81 4.26
CA ASP A 199 -15.29 13.79 3.77
C ASP A 199 -13.87 13.38 4.22
N VAL A 200 -12.92 13.45 3.28
CA VAL A 200 -11.55 12.99 3.51
C VAL A 200 -10.57 14.05 3.05
N ALA A 201 -9.90 14.71 4.00
CA ALA A 201 -8.76 15.54 3.73
C ALA A 201 -7.53 14.66 3.44
N VAL A 202 -6.84 14.95 2.33
CA VAL A 202 -5.62 14.28 1.89
C VAL A 202 -4.56 15.33 1.63
N ASP A 203 -3.47 15.27 2.40
CA ASP A 203 -2.35 16.20 2.29
C ASP A 203 -1.64 16.04 0.92
N PRO A 204 -0.89 17.06 0.47
CA PRO A 204 -0.09 16.99 -0.75
C PRO A 204 0.78 15.75 -0.80
N GLU A 205 0.82 15.07 -1.95
CA GLU A 205 1.72 13.93 -2.19
C GLU A 205 1.59 12.77 -1.17
N THR A 206 0.41 12.63 -0.54
CA THR A 206 0.11 11.58 0.44
C THR A 206 -1.12 10.74 0.07
N ALA A 207 -1.37 9.69 0.85
CA ALA A 207 -2.53 8.83 0.71
C ALA A 207 -3.30 8.67 2.02
N VAL A 208 -4.62 8.52 1.93
CA VAL A 208 -5.48 8.11 3.04
C VAL A 208 -6.20 6.80 2.69
N GLU A 209 -5.99 5.77 3.49
CA GLU A 209 -6.68 4.48 3.38
C GLU A 209 -7.84 4.43 4.38
N VAL A 210 -9.07 4.43 3.86
CA VAL A 210 -10.30 4.20 4.61
C VAL A 210 -10.59 2.71 4.65
N ARG A 211 -10.43 2.12 5.83
CA ARG A 211 -10.57 0.68 6.08
C ARG A 211 -11.94 0.32 6.64
N SER A 212 -12.29 -0.96 6.51
CA SER A 212 -13.45 -1.57 7.16
C SER A 212 -14.77 -0.91 6.81
N ILE A 213 -14.94 -0.46 5.56
CA ILE A 213 -16.18 0.18 5.10
C ILE A 213 -17.36 -0.79 5.20
N THR A 214 -17.15 -2.04 4.78
CA THR A 214 -18.12 -3.13 4.99
C THR A 214 -17.47 -4.48 4.76
N ASP A 215 -17.91 -5.50 5.50
CA ASP A 215 -17.54 -6.90 5.34
C ASP A 215 -18.66 -7.73 4.68
N LEU A 216 -19.80 -7.10 4.37
CA LEU A 216 -20.97 -7.78 3.81
C LEU A 216 -20.77 -8.08 2.32
N ARG A 217 -20.76 -9.35 1.92
CA ARG A 217 -20.67 -9.74 0.50
C ARG A 217 -21.72 -9.04 -0.38
N GLY A 218 -21.30 -8.54 -1.54
CA GLY A 218 -22.17 -7.83 -2.47
C GLY A 218 -21.41 -7.03 -3.53
N GLY A 219 -22.18 -6.42 -4.44
CA GLY A 219 -21.67 -5.40 -5.35
C GLY A 219 -21.85 -4.01 -4.74
N TYR A 220 -20.81 -3.19 -4.82
CA TYR A 220 -20.75 -1.84 -4.31
C TYR A 220 -20.47 -0.86 -5.42
N ARG A 221 -20.89 0.38 -5.24
CA ARG A 221 -20.48 1.52 -6.05
C ARG A 221 -19.72 2.46 -5.15
N VAL A 222 -18.50 2.74 -5.53
CA VAL A 222 -17.65 3.76 -4.89
C VAL A 222 -17.68 4.99 -5.78
N THR A 223 -17.97 6.13 -5.18
CA THR A 223 -17.97 7.44 -5.81
C THR A 223 -17.11 8.36 -4.98
N ALA A 224 -16.14 8.99 -5.63
CA ALA A 224 -15.33 10.03 -5.01
C ALA A 224 -15.53 11.32 -5.79
N ARG A 225 -15.76 12.41 -5.07
CA ARG A 225 -16.00 13.73 -5.64
C ARG A 225 -15.07 14.75 -5.02
N MET A 226 -14.64 15.69 -5.83
CA MET A 226 -13.91 16.88 -5.40
C MET A 226 -14.57 18.08 -6.05
N GLU A 227 -14.75 19.17 -5.31
CA GLU A 227 -15.17 20.45 -5.85
C GLU A 227 -14.02 21.44 -5.68
N GLU A 228 -13.56 22.01 -6.79
CA GLU A 228 -12.52 23.04 -6.80
C GLU A 228 -12.94 24.14 -7.77
N ASP A 229 -12.97 25.39 -7.28
CA ASP A 229 -13.35 26.57 -8.06
C ASP A 229 -14.67 26.43 -8.86
N GLY A 230 -15.63 25.68 -8.31
CA GLY A 230 -16.93 25.41 -8.94
C GLY A 230 -16.91 24.33 -10.03
N VAL A 231 -15.79 23.61 -10.18
CA VAL A 231 -15.66 22.44 -11.04
C VAL A 231 -15.71 21.18 -10.19
N THR A 232 -16.66 20.30 -10.47
CA THR A 232 -16.76 19.00 -9.80
C THR A 232 -16.03 17.92 -10.61
N GLY A 233 -14.97 17.36 -10.03
CA GLY A 233 -14.40 16.09 -10.49
C GLY A 233 -15.14 14.92 -9.85
N GLU A 234 -15.50 13.90 -10.63
CA GLU A 234 -16.13 12.66 -10.12
C GLU A 234 -15.45 11.43 -10.70
N GLY A 235 -14.98 10.55 -9.81
CA GLY A 235 -14.59 9.19 -10.14
C GLY A 235 -15.65 8.20 -9.65
N ARG A 236 -15.95 7.17 -10.46
CA ARG A 236 -16.94 6.14 -10.11
C ARG A 236 -16.54 4.75 -10.59
N ILE A 237 -16.63 3.78 -9.67
CA ILE A 237 -16.33 2.37 -9.96
C ILE A 237 -17.32 1.43 -9.28
N ASN A 238 -17.63 0.30 -9.93
CA ASN A 238 -18.42 -0.76 -9.31
C ASN A 238 -17.51 -1.91 -8.89
N VAL A 239 -17.59 -2.33 -7.63
CA VAL A 239 -16.70 -3.34 -7.04
C VAL A 239 -17.56 -4.44 -6.46
N GLY A 240 -17.44 -5.65 -6.98
CA GLY A 240 -17.87 -6.81 -6.19
C GLY A 240 -16.84 -7.04 -5.10
N LEU A 241 -17.24 -7.26 -3.85
CA LEU A 241 -16.29 -7.70 -2.82
C LEU A 241 -15.55 -8.92 -3.36
N PRO A 242 -14.27 -8.78 -3.72
CA PRO A 242 -13.53 -9.91 -4.18
C PRO A 242 -13.15 -10.72 -2.94
N SER A 243 -13.12 -12.03 -3.09
CA SER A 243 -12.36 -12.92 -2.24
C SER A 243 -10.84 -12.68 -2.36
N ALA A 244 -10.40 -11.45 -2.60
CA ALA A 244 -9.00 -11.10 -2.84
C ALA A 244 -8.35 -10.61 -1.55
N ASP A 245 -7.22 -11.22 -1.21
CA ASP A 245 -6.40 -10.94 -0.04
C ASP A 245 -5.59 -9.63 -0.18
N ARG A 246 -6.26 -8.47 -0.27
CA ARG A 246 -5.63 -7.15 -0.08
C ARG A 246 -6.50 -6.27 0.82
N GLY A 247 -5.85 -5.45 1.66
CA GLY A 247 -6.50 -4.53 2.60
C GLY A 247 -7.44 -3.52 1.91
N PRO A 248 -6.95 -2.67 0.99
CA PRO A 248 -7.80 -1.85 0.11
C PRO A 248 -8.08 -2.53 -1.24
N ASN A 249 -9.27 -2.30 -1.79
CA ASN A 249 -9.73 -2.89 -3.05
C ASN A 249 -9.88 -1.85 -4.17
N VAL A 250 -9.88 -0.56 -3.81
CA VAL A 250 -10.10 0.56 -4.72
C VAL A 250 -9.09 1.65 -4.43
N ASP A 251 -8.47 2.14 -5.49
CA ASP A 251 -7.73 3.39 -5.46
C ASP A 251 -8.56 4.50 -6.09
N VAL A 252 -8.52 5.68 -5.46
CA VAL A 252 -9.00 6.94 -6.01
C VAL A 252 -7.79 7.85 -6.13
N ALA A 253 -7.42 8.26 -7.34
CA ALA A 253 -6.32 9.20 -7.56
C ALA A 253 -6.84 10.60 -7.90
N LEU A 254 -6.25 11.59 -7.25
CA LEU A 254 -6.33 13.00 -7.62
C LEU A 254 -5.03 13.41 -8.32
N ASP A 255 -5.13 13.74 -9.60
CA ASP A 255 -4.04 14.29 -10.39
C ASP A 255 -4.48 15.57 -11.12
N GLY A 256 -3.60 16.13 -11.95
CA GLY A 256 -3.89 17.34 -12.73
C GLY A 256 -5.04 17.19 -13.74
N ALA A 257 -5.49 15.96 -14.03
CA ALA A 257 -6.65 15.68 -14.87
C ALA A 257 -7.95 15.50 -14.08
N GLY A 258 -7.88 15.38 -12.75
CA GLY A 258 -9.03 15.33 -11.84
C GLY A 258 -9.10 14.04 -11.02
N VAL A 259 -10.32 13.59 -10.73
CA VAL A 259 -10.59 12.39 -9.90
C VAL A 259 -10.68 11.15 -10.80
N SER A 260 -9.87 10.13 -10.53
CA SER A 260 -9.95 8.81 -11.19
C SER A 260 -10.16 7.70 -10.15
N THR A 261 -10.89 6.64 -10.52
CA THR A 261 -11.15 5.47 -9.65
C THR A 261 -10.72 4.18 -10.34
N ARG A 262 -10.02 3.29 -9.64
CA ARG A 262 -9.49 2.03 -10.19
C ARG A 262 -9.57 0.86 -9.21
N HIS A 263 -9.68 -0.35 -9.76
CA HIS A 263 -9.53 -1.58 -9.00
C HIS A 263 -8.06 -1.83 -8.72
N LEU A 264 -7.74 -2.30 -7.51
CA LEU A 264 -6.41 -2.80 -7.23
C LEU A 264 -6.30 -4.28 -7.64
N PRO A 265 -5.27 -4.66 -8.42
CA PRO A 265 -4.99 -6.07 -8.71
C PRO A 265 -4.60 -6.82 -7.43
N SER A 266 -4.69 -8.15 -7.40
CA SER A 266 -4.18 -8.98 -6.31
C SER A 266 -2.65 -9.07 -6.34
N PHE A 267 -1.99 -9.31 -5.20
CA PHE A 267 -0.57 -9.66 -5.19
C PHE A 267 -0.50 -11.13 -5.57
N GLU A 268 -0.04 -11.43 -6.79
CA GLU A 268 0.30 -12.79 -7.15
C GLU A 268 1.68 -13.10 -6.57
N GLY A 269 1.73 -13.83 -5.45
CA GLY A 269 2.94 -14.54 -5.04
C GLY A 269 3.95 -13.83 -4.14
N VAL A 270 3.51 -13.03 -3.18
CA VAL A 270 4.32 -12.74 -1.97
C VAL A 270 4.15 -13.89 -0.98
#